data_AF-S8BS27-F1
#
_entry.id   AF-S8BS27-F1
#
_cell.length_a   1.000
_cell.length_b   1.000
_cell.length_c   1.000
_cell.angle_alpha   90.00
_cell.angle_beta   90.00
_cell.angle_gamma   90.00
#
_symmetry.space_group_name_H-M   'P 1'
#
loop_
_entity.id
_entity.type
_entity.pdbx_description
1 polymer ?
#
loop_
_entity_poly.entity_id
_entity_poly.type
_entity_poly.pdbx_seq_one_letter_code
_entity_poly.pdbx_strand_id
1 'polypeptide(L)'
;VEWTQHTANAMYQYLLKVVPTEFTDANGHSIKSNQFSVTEHSRGYDLGRPLSLPGVFFFYDLSPIKVSFTETHSSFLHLLTNVCAVVGGIFTVSGIIDSFVYHGQRAIKKKMELGKFS
;
A
#
# COMPACT_ATOMS: atom_id res chain seq x y z
N VAL A 1 0.52 31.21 -8.32
CA VAL A 1 0.28 31.68 -6.94
C VAL A 1 0.96 33.03 -6.85
N GLU A 2 0.18 34.11 -6.88
CA GLU A 2 0.71 35.48 -6.87
C GLU A 2 0.68 35.97 -5.42
N TRP A 3 1.85 36.30 -4.87
CA TRP A 3 1.99 36.72 -3.48
C TRP A 3 2.03 38.24 -3.40
N THR A 4 0.90 38.88 -3.12
CA THR A 4 0.82 40.32 -2.87
C THR A 4 1.01 40.61 -1.39
N GLN A 5 2.13 41.26 -1.05
CA GLN A 5 2.51 41.62 0.31
C GLN A 5 1.87 42.94 0.73
N HIS A 6 0.96 42.92 1.70
CA HIS A 6 0.24 44.12 2.16
C HIS A 6 0.95 44.90 3.29
N THR A 7 2.07 44.41 3.85
CA THR A 7 2.71 45.04 5.01
C THR A 7 4.24 45.01 4.90
N ALA A 8 4.85 46.21 4.91
CA ALA A 8 6.29 46.40 4.68
C ALA A 8 7.19 45.85 5.81
N ASN A 9 6.64 45.72 7.03
CA ASN A 9 7.34 45.22 8.21
C ASN A 9 6.54 44.06 8.81
N ALA A 10 6.78 42.84 8.34
CA ALA A 10 6.13 41.63 8.85
C ALA A 10 7.17 40.55 9.19
N MET A 11 6.86 39.76 10.19
CA MET A 11 7.63 38.59 10.58
C MET A 11 6.96 37.34 10.02
N TYR A 12 7.72 36.54 9.27
CA TYR A 12 7.28 35.26 8.73
C TYR A 12 8.04 34.14 9.42
N GLN A 13 7.32 33.19 9.98
CA GLN A 13 7.90 32.03 10.66
C GLN A 13 7.42 30.77 9.94
N TYR A 14 8.38 29.94 9.56
CA TYR A 14 8.16 28.64 8.95
C TYR A 14 8.64 27.58 9.94
N LEU A 15 7.72 26.81 10.51
CA LEU A 15 8.04 25.66 11.34
C LEU A 15 8.04 24.42 10.45
N LEU A 16 9.22 23.88 10.18
CA LEU A 16 9.45 22.70 9.35
C LEU A 16 9.58 21.49 10.25
N LYS A 17 8.63 20.56 10.14
CA LYS A 17 8.76 19.22 10.73
C LYS A 17 9.38 18.30 9.70
N VAL A 18 10.55 17.75 9.99
CA VAL A 18 11.28 16.87 9.07
C VAL A 18 11.25 15.44 9.57
N VAL A 19 10.88 14.50 8.71
CA VAL A 19 10.78 13.07 9.01
C VAL A 19 11.75 12.30 8.10
N PRO A 20 12.79 11.65 8.67
CA PRO A 20 13.67 10.79 7.90
C PRO A 20 12.91 9.64 7.26
N THR A 21 13.15 9.40 5.97
CA THR A 21 12.51 8.33 5.21
C THR A 21 13.55 7.52 4.45
N GLU A 22 13.46 6.20 4.51
CA GLU A 22 14.39 5.28 3.85
C GLU A 22 13.60 4.34 2.94
N PHE A 23 13.97 4.28 1.67
CA PHE A 23 13.38 3.39 0.68
C PHE A 23 14.37 2.30 0.34
N THR A 24 13.98 1.05 0.58
CA THR A 24 14.78 -0.15 0.27
C THR A 24 14.10 -0.88 -0.87
N ASP A 25 14.77 -0.95 -2.02
CA ASP A 25 14.36 -1.74 -3.18
C ASP A 25 14.48 -3.24 -2.90
N ALA A 26 13.76 -4.08 -3.66
CA ALA A 26 13.82 -5.54 -3.59
C ALA A 26 15.24 -6.10 -3.87
N ASN A 27 16.07 -5.33 -4.59
CA ASN A 27 17.49 -5.64 -4.84
C ASN A 27 18.42 -5.27 -3.68
N GLY A 28 17.90 -4.71 -2.59
CA GLY A 28 18.66 -4.27 -1.42
C GLY A 28 19.29 -2.89 -1.53
N HIS A 29 19.02 -2.14 -2.62
CA HIS A 29 19.47 -0.76 -2.75
C HIS A 29 18.65 0.15 -1.84
N SER A 30 19.32 0.96 -1.01
CA SER A 30 18.67 1.83 -0.03
C SER A 30 18.90 3.30 -0.36
N ILE A 31 17.81 4.05 -0.53
CA ILE A 31 17.80 5.50 -0.77
C ILE A 31 17.33 6.20 0.51
N LYS A 32 18.16 7.11 1.01
CA LYS A 32 17.84 7.95 2.17
C LYS A 32 17.28 9.29 1.69
N SER A 33 16.11 9.65 2.20
CA SER A 33 15.41 10.89 1.89
C SER A 33 14.78 11.48 3.15
N ASN A 34 14.20 12.67 3.03
CA ASN A 34 13.51 13.36 4.11
C ASN A 34 12.17 13.88 3.59
N GLN A 35 11.10 13.57 4.32
CA GLN A 35 9.81 14.20 4.12
C GLN A 35 9.70 15.40 5.06
N PHE A 36 8.95 16.43 4.66
CA PHE A 36 8.74 17.58 5.52
C PHE A 36 7.32 18.12 5.42
N SER A 37 6.85 18.72 6.51
CA SER A 37 5.64 19.53 6.53
C SER A 37 5.95 20.91 7.10
N VAL A 38 5.19 21.91 6.66
CA VAL A 38 5.44 23.31 6.99
C VAL A 38 4.19 23.89 7.65
N THR A 39 4.38 24.54 8.80
CA THR A 39 3.37 25.42 9.41
C THR A 39 3.86 26.86 9.31
N GLU A 40 3.04 27.71 8.71
CA GLU A 40 3.37 29.11 8.47
C GLU A 40 2.68 30.00 9.51
N HIS A 41 3.43 30.91 10.10
CA HIS A 41 2.89 31.92 11.01
C HIS A 41 3.41 33.30 10.59
N SER A 42 2.51 34.20 10.21
CA SER A 42 2.84 35.60 9.93
C SER A 42 2.36 36.51 11.05
N ARG A 43 3.17 37.51 11.40
CA ARG A 43 2.77 38.61 12.30
C ARG A 43 3.12 39.94 11.66
N GLY A 44 2.13 40.80 11.51
CA GLY A 44 2.35 42.19 11.13
C GLY A 44 2.95 43.01 12.27
N TYR A 45 3.57 44.14 11.93
CA TYR A 45 4.04 45.13 12.90
C TYR A 45 2.83 45.85 13.54
N ASP A 46 2.57 45.56 14.81
CA ASP A 46 1.55 46.26 15.62
C ASP A 46 2.21 47.39 16.42
N LEU A 47 1.67 48.60 16.30
CA LEU A 47 2.16 49.85 16.93
C LEU A 47 2.16 49.90 18.47
N GLY A 48 1.94 48.77 19.15
CA GLY A 48 1.94 48.65 20.61
C GLY A 48 2.77 47.50 21.19
N ARG A 49 3.46 46.70 20.35
CA ARG A 49 4.31 45.59 20.80
C ARG A 49 5.73 45.76 20.26
N PRO A 50 6.70 46.21 21.07
CA PRO A 50 8.01 46.66 20.60
C PRO A 50 9.00 45.54 20.20
N LEU A 51 8.55 44.31 19.96
CA LEU A 51 9.43 43.12 20.00
C LEU A 51 9.33 42.17 18.80
N SER A 52 8.55 42.46 17.76
CA SER A 52 8.55 41.61 16.56
C SER A 52 9.57 42.14 15.55
N LEU A 53 10.79 41.57 15.57
CA LEU A 53 11.81 41.87 14.57
C LEU A 53 11.28 41.40 13.20
N PRO A 54 11.20 42.27 12.17
CA PRO A 54 10.79 41.85 10.84
C PRO A 54 11.85 40.91 10.25
N GLY A 55 11.41 39.87 9.56
CA GLY A 55 12.32 38.86 9.03
C GLY A 55 11.61 37.55 8.69
N VAL A 56 12.36 36.66 8.04
CA VAL A 56 11.93 35.30 7.70
C VAL A 56 12.72 34.32 8.56
N PHE A 57 12.01 33.51 9.34
CA PHE A 57 12.59 32.55 10.27
C PHE A 57 12.20 31.13 9.88
N PHE A 58 13.18 30.24 9.80
CA PHE A 58 12.97 28.81 9.53
C PHE A 58 13.38 28.01 10.76
N PHE A 59 12.42 27.31 11.37
CA PHE A 59 12.63 26.45 12.53
C PHE A 59 12.52 24.99 12.10
N TYR A 60 13.58 24.21 12.28
CA TYR A 60 13.62 22.79 11.94
C TYR A 60 13.39 21.94 13.18
N ASP A 61 12.32 21.16 13.19
CA ASP A 61 12.01 20.16 14.20
C ASP A 61 12.18 18.76 13.58
N LEU A 62 13.22 18.04 14.00
CA LEU A 62 13.53 16.70 13.50
C LEU A 62 12.69 15.67 14.26
N SER A 63 11.82 14.96 13.55
CA SER A 63 11.01 13.91 14.14
C SER A 63 11.90 12.74 14.62
N PRO A 64 11.68 12.21 15.84
CA PRO A 64 12.38 11.03 16.34
C PRO A 64 11.93 9.73 15.66
N ILE A 65 10.95 9.79 14.76
CA ILE A 65 10.42 8.64 14.03
C ILE A 65 11.03 8.61 12.62
N LYS A 66 11.51 7.43 12.20
CA LYS A 66 11.97 7.14 10.83
C LYS A 66 10.96 6.25 10.13
N VAL A 67 10.60 6.60 8.90
CA VAL A 67 9.73 5.76 8.04
C VAL A 67 10.60 4.93 7.11
N SER A 68 10.43 3.61 7.12
CA SER A 68 11.14 2.69 6.22
C SER A 68 10.17 1.97 5.30
N PHE A 69 10.33 2.16 3.99
CA PHE A 69 9.63 1.41 2.96
C PHE A 69 10.53 0.30 2.45
N THR A 70 10.05 -0.94 2.45
CA THR A 70 10.77 -2.09 1.92
C THR A 70 9.93 -2.72 0.82
N GLU A 71 10.48 -2.77 -0.39
CA GLU A 71 9.88 -3.45 -1.51
C GLU A 71 10.25 -4.94 -1.47
N THR A 72 9.25 -5.80 -1.56
CA THR A 72 9.44 -7.26 -1.54
C THR A 72 8.82 -7.87 -2.79
N HIS A 73 9.59 -8.65 -3.55
CA HIS A 73 9.07 -9.34 -4.71
C HIS A 73 8.38 -10.65 -4.29
N SER A 74 7.17 -10.90 -4.80
CA SER A 74 6.51 -12.19 -4.59
C SER A 74 7.23 -13.28 -5.39
N SER A 75 7.44 -14.45 -4.79
CA SER A 75 8.22 -15.52 -5.42
C SER A 75 7.46 -16.17 -6.58
N PHE A 76 8.15 -16.47 -7.68
CA PHE A 76 7.60 -17.24 -8.83
C PHE A 76 7.02 -18.60 -8.40
N LEU A 77 7.57 -19.19 -7.33
CA LEU A 77 7.05 -20.42 -6.74
C LEU A 77 5.60 -20.28 -6.27
N HIS A 78 5.20 -19.12 -5.76
CA HIS A 78 3.81 -18.88 -5.33
C HIS A 78 2.84 -18.92 -6.53
N LEU A 79 3.28 -18.43 -7.70
CA LEU A 79 2.52 -18.55 -8.94
C LEU A 79 2.41 -20.02 -9.36
N LEU A 80 3.53 -20.75 -9.34
CA LEU A 80 3.56 -22.16 -9.71
C LEU A 80 2.66 -23.02 -8.81
N THR A 81 2.71 -22.79 -7.50
CA THR A 81 1.82 -23.46 -6.53
C THR A 81 0.36 -23.17 -6.84
N ASN A 82 0.01 -21.92 -7.15
CA ASN A 82 -1.37 -21.55 -7.52
C ASN A 82 -1.82 -22.26 -8.81
N VAL A 83 -0.97 -22.33 -9.83
CA VAL A 83 -1.28 -23.03 -11.09
C VAL A 83 -1.47 -24.53 -10.84
N CYS A 84 -0.58 -25.15 -10.09
CA CYS A 84 -0.66 -26.57 -9.73
C CYS A 84 -1.96 -26.88 -8.97
N ALA A 85 -2.34 -26.03 -8.02
CA ALA A 85 -3.58 -26.18 -7.25
C ALA A 85 -4.83 -26.16 -8.15
N VAL A 86 -4.88 -25.24 -9.12
CA VAL A 86 -5.99 -25.14 -10.07
C VAL A 86 -6.05 -26.38 -10.99
N VAL A 87 -4.92 -26.77 -11.58
CA VAL A 87 -4.85 -27.92 -12.51
C VAL A 87 -5.18 -29.22 -11.79
N GLY A 88 -4.61 -29.45 -10.61
CA GLY A 88 -4.88 -30.63 -9.79
C GLY A 88 -6.33 -30.70 -9.31
N GLY A 89 -6.92 -29.53 -8.97
CA GLY A 89 -8.34 -29.43 -8.63
C GLY A 89 -9.26 -29.84 -9.78
N ILE A 90 -9.03 -29.30 -10.99
CA ILE A 90 -9.84 -29.64 -12.18
C ILE A 90 -9.75 -31.13 -12.50
N PHE A 91 -8.54 -31.71 -12.44
CA PHE A 91 -8.34 -33.12 -12.75
C PHE A 91 -9.06 -34.03 -11.74
N THR A 92 -8.97 -33.68 -10.46
CA THR A 92 -9.65 -34.41 -9.38
C THR A 92 -11.17 -34.36 -9.54
N VAL A 93 -11.73 -33.15 -9.75
CA VAL A 93 -13.18 -32.97 -9.92
C VAL A 93 -13.68 -33.71 -11.16
N SER A 94 -12.97 -33.62 -12.28
CA SER A 94 -13.31 -34.34 -13.51
C SER A 94 -13.33 -35.86 -13.32
N GLY A 95 -12.32 -36.41 -12.64
CA GLY A 95 -12.25 -37.85 -12.37
C GLY A 95 -13.35 -38.35 -11.44
N ILE A 96 -13.76 -37.54 -10.45
CA ILE A 96 -14.90 -37.83 -9.58
C ILE A 96 -16.19 -37.89 -10.41
N ILE A 97 -16.46 -36.87 -11.23
CA ILE A 97 -17.67 -36.80 -12.06
C ILE A 97 -17.73 -38.00 -13.03
N ASP A 98 -16.64 -38.29 -13.74
CA ASP A 98 -16.57 -39.41 -14.68
C ASP A 98 -16.84 -40.76 -13.98
N SER A 99 -16.23 -40.97 -12.82
CA SER A 99 -16.46 -42.16 -12.00
C SER A 99 -17.92 -42.29 -11.57
N PHE A 100 -18.56 -41.19 -11.14
CA PHE A 100 -19.97 -41.19 -10.76
C PHE A 100 -20.88 -41.52 -11.95
N VAL A 101 -20.64 -40.93 -13.12
CA VAL A 101 -21.41 -41.19 -14.34
C VAL A 101 -21.27 -42.65 -14.76
N TYR A 102 -20.05 -43.18 -14.82
CA TYR A 102 -19.80 -44.56 -15.24
C TYR A 102 -20.46 -45.58 -14.30
N HIS A 103 -20.30 -45.42 -12.99
CA HIS A 103 -20.92 -46.31 -12.00
C HIS A 103 -22.45 -46.16 -11.98
N GLY A 104 -22.96 -44.93 -12.13
CA GLY A 104 -24.39 -44.65 -12.24
C GLY A 104 -25.03 -45.34 -13.44
N GLN A 105 -24.45 -45.16 -14.63
CA GLN A 105 -24.92 -45.81 -15.86
C GLN A 105 -24.88 -47.34 -15.76
N ARG A 106 -23.80 -47.90 -15.21
CA ARG A 106 -23.65 -49.36 -15.04
C ARG A 106 -24.64 -49.93 -14.01
N ALA A 107 -24.90 -49.22 -12.91
CA ALA A 107 -25.88 -49.63 -11.90
C ALA A 107 -27.32 -49.56 -12.42
N ILE A 108 -27.66 -48.50 -13.18
CA ILE A 108 -28.98 -48.35 -13.82
C ILE A 108 -29.17 -49.45 -14.87
N LYS A 109 -28.17 -49.68 -15.74
CA LYS A 109 -28.23 -50.75 -16.76
C LYS A 109 -28.41 -52.13 -16.12
N LYS A 110 -27.67 -52.45 -15.06
CA LYS A 110 -27.86 -53.71 -14.30
C LYS A 110 -29.25 -53.80 -13.68
N LYS A 111 -29.79 -52.72 -13.13
CA LYS A 111 -31.15 -52.72 -12.57
C LYS A 111 -32.23 -52.88 -13.64
N MET A 112 -32.00 -52.38 -14.85
CA MET A 112 -32.88 -52.56 -16.00
C MET A 112 -32.84 -54.00 -16.54
N GLU A 113 -31.66 -54.62 -16.62
CA GLU A 113 -31.49 -56.02 -17.03
C GLU A 113 -32.11 -57.02 -16.03
N LEU A 114 -32.18 -56.66 -14.74
CA LEU A 114 -32.86 -57.45 -13.70
C LEU A 114 -34.38 -57.28 -13.69
N GLY A 115 -34.97 -56.55 -14.65
CA GLY A 115 -36.43 -56.46 -14.84
C GLY A 115 -37.20 -55.71 -13.74
N LYS A 116 -36.51 -55.06 -12.79
CA LYS A 116 -37.14 -54.47 -11.59
C LYS A 116 -37.70 -53.05 -11.81
N PHE A 117 -38.23 -52.80 -13.01
CA PHE A 117 -38.95 -51.57 -13.38
C PHE A 117 -40.16 -51.87 -14.29
N SER A 118 -40.63 -53.12 -14.35
CA SER A 118 -41.99 -53.46 -14.77
C SER A 118 -42.86 -53.80 -13.56
#